data_AF-A0A3D5V062-F1
#
_entry.id   AF-A0A3D5V062-F1
#
_cell.length_a   1.000
_cell.length_b   1.000
_cell.length_c   1.000
_cell.angle_alpha   90.00
_cell.angle_beta   90.00
_cell.angle_gamma   90.00
#
_symmetry.space_group_name_H-M   'P 1'
#
loop_
_entity.id
_entity.type
_entity.pdbx_description
1 polymer ?
#
loop_
_entity_poly.entity_id
_entity_poly.type
_entity_poly.pdbx_seq_one_letter_code
_entity_poly.pdbx_strand_id
1 'polypeptide(L)'
;MRACRITISNFRGVKSATLLLPQHGVLIGDNNTGKTTILEALDLVLGPDRLNRQPPIDEHDFFRGTYLLAPAAPAAEAASDGGDGELPAPETDVEPP
;
A
#
# COMPACT_ATOMS: atom_id res chain seq x y z
N MET A 1 17.78 -18.48 17.02
CA MET A 1 17.56 -17.76 15.74
C MET A 1 18.08 -16.33 15.92
N ARG A 2 18.67 -15.70 14.88
CA ARG A 2 19.18 -14.33 14.94
C ARG A 2 18.79 -13.57 13.67
N ALA A 3 18.36 -12.32 13.83
CA ALA A 3 18.15 -11.42 12.70
C ALA A 3 19.51 -10.90 12.18
N CYS A 4 19.76 -11.06 10.89
CA CYS A 4 21.02 -10.65 10.24
C CYS A 4 20.86 -9.41 9.34
N ARG A 5 19.64 -9.19 8.83
CA ARG A 5 19.32 -8.08 7.94
C ARG A 5 17.85 -7.71 8.10
N ILE A 6 17.55 -6.42 8.03
CA ILE A 6 16.19 -5.90 7.90
C ILE A 6 16.13 -4.92 6.73
N THR A 7 15.07 -5.02 5.92
CA THR A 7 14.72 -4.06 4.87
C THR A 7 13.37 -3.47 5.20
N ILE A 8 13.30 -2.15 5.27
CA ILE A 8 12.11 -1.38 5.65
C ILE A 8 11.72 -0.51 4.45
N SER A 9 10.43 -0.53 4.11
CA SER A 9 9.87 0.29 3.03
C SER A 9 8.54 0.88 3.47
N ASN A 10 8.39 2.19 3.28
CA ASN A 10 7.17 2.97 3.56
C ASN A 10 6.56 2.74 4.97
N PHE A 11 7.40 2.64 6.01
CA PHE A 11 6.96 2.35 7.38
C PHE A 11 7.23 3.52 8.33
N ARG A 12 6.18 4.11 8.90
CA ARG A 12 6.22 5.22 9.87
C ARG A 12 7.13 6.38 9.43
N GLY A 13 8.23 6.64 10.14
CA GLY A 13 9.21 7.69 9.79
C GLY A 13 10.20 7.29 8.70
N VAL A 14 10.23 6.03 8.27
CA VAL A 14 11.25 5.46 7.37
C VAL A 14 10.65 5.16 6.00
N LYS A 15 11.07 5.93 4.99
CA LYS A 15 10.67 5.69 3.59
C LYS A 15 11.33 4.45 2.99
N SER A 16 12.64 4.31 3.19
CA SER A 16 13.43 3.16 2.75
C SER A 16 14.66 3.04 3.63
N ALA A 17 14.95 1.82 4.10
CA ALA A 17 16.18 1.52 4.81
C ALA A 17 16.56 0.05 4.63
N THR A 18 17.86 -0.24 4.56
CA THR A 18 18.39 -1.59 4.66
C THR A 18 19.51 -1.59 5.68
N LEU A 19 19.35 -2.39 6.74
CA LEU A 19 20.32 -2.48 7.83
C LEU A 19 20.82 -3.91 7.96
N LEU A 20 22.14 -4.05 8.09
CA LEU A 20 22.79 -5.28 8.50
C LEU A 20 22.92 -5.27 10.03
N LEU A 21 22.47 -6.34 10.68
CA LEU A 21 22.45 -6.45 12.13
C LEU A 21 23.68 -7.27 12.58
N PRO A 22 24.69 -6.62 13.20
CA PRO A 22 25.83 -7.32 13.76
C PRO A 22 25.42 -8.16 14.97
N GLN A 23 26.35 -8.94 15.53
CA GLN A 23 26.06 -9.75 16.71
C GLN A 23 25.67 -8.90 17.92
N HIS A 24 26.31 -7.74 18.07
CA HIS A 24 25.97 -6.71 19.04
C HIS A 24 25.95 -5.38 18.29
N GLY A 25 24.80 -4.72 18.25
CA GLY A 25 24.61 -3.45 17.56
C GLY A 25 23.94 -2.44 18.48
N VAL A 26 24.37 -1.19 18.40
CA VAL A 26 23.76 -0.07 19.12
C VAL A 26 23.28 0.95 18.09
N LEU A 27 22.02 1.37 18.21
CA LEU A 27 21.45 2.43 17.37
C LEU A 27 21.69 3.78 18.06
N ILE A 28 22.45 4.67 17.43
CA ILE A 28 22.80 6.01 17.95
C ILE A 28 22.30 7.07 16.97
N GLY A 29 21.82 8.19 17.50
CA GLY A 29 21.36 9.36 16.75
C GLY A 29 20.42 10.22 17.58
N ASP A 30 19.92 11.32 17.02
CA ASP A 30 19.01 12.23 17.72
C ASP A 30 17.60 11.65 17.91
N ASN A 31 16.79 12.27 18.75
CA ASN A 31 15.39 11.89 18.91
C ASN A 31 14.65 11.97 17.56
N ASN A 32 13.68 11.07 17.37
CA ASN A 32 12.82 11.03 16.18
C ASN A 32 13.52 10.73 14.83
N THR A 33 14.77 10.23 14.85
CA THR A 33 15.52 9.83 13.64
C THR A 33 15.19 8.42 13.12
N GLY A 34 14.16 7.76 13.66
CA GLY A 34 13.72 6.43 13.21
C GLY A 34 14.33 5.24 13.96
N LYS A 35 15.10 5.46 15.03
CA LYS A 35 15.64 4.37 15.87
C LYS A 35 14.54 3.47 16.44
N THR A 36 13.51 4.05 17.06
CA THR A 36 12.34 3.31 17.56
C THR A 36 11.60 2.63 16.42
N THR A 37 11.44 3.30 15.28
CA THR A 37 10.80 2.74 14.08
C THR A 37 11.48 1.46 13.58
N ILE A 38 12.82 1.38 13.64
CA ILE A 38 13.54 0.15 13.27
C ILE A 38 13.21 -1.00 14.22
N LEU A 39 13.13 -0.72 15.53
CA LEU A 39 12.77 -1.73 16.53
C LEU A 39 11.31 -2.18 16.39
N GLU A 40 10.40 -1.24 16.13
CA GLU A 40 8.99 -1.54 15.87
C GLU A 40 8.80 -2.36 14.59
N ALA A 41 9.60 -2.12 13.54
CA ALA A 41 9.56 -2.93 12.33
C ALA A 41 10.02 -4.38 12.60
N LEU A 42 11.04 -4.55 13.46
CA LEU A 42 11.47 -5.88 13.91
C LEU A 42 10.38 -6.56 14.74
N ASP A 43 9.76 -5.84 15.66
CA ASP A 43 8.67 -6.35 16.51
C ASP A 43 7.42 -6.71 15.69
N LEU A 44 7.08 -5.92 14.66
CA LEU A 44 5.97 -6.23 13.77
C LEU A 44 6.12 -7.58 13.06
N VAL A 45 7.36 -7.96 12.69
CA VAL A 45 7.62 -9.19 11.92
C VAL A 45 7.95 -10.38 12.82
N LEU A 46 8.67 -10.15 13.93
CA LEU A 46 9.23 -11.20 14.77
C LEU A 46 8.64 -11.23 16.19
N GLY A 47 7.89 -10.20 16.58
CA GLY A 47 7.29 -10.08 17.90
C GLY A 47 6.29 -11.20 18.16
N PRO A 48 6.29 -11.79 19.38
CA PRO A 48 5.38 -12.88 19.73
C PRO A 48 3.92 -12.45 19.65
N ASP A 49 3.65 -11.17 19.94
CA ASP A 49 2.30 -10.60 19.96
C ASP A 49 1.86 -9.99 18.63
N ARG A 50 2.63 -10.16 17.54
CA ARG A 50 2.29 -9.59 16.22
C ARG A 50 0.89 -10.02 15.72
N LEU A 51 0.42 -11.19 16.13
CA LEU A 51 -0.90 -11.74 15.77
C LEU A 51 -2.03 -11.22 16.65
N ASN A 52 -1.71 -10.73 17.86
CA ASN A 52 -2.68 -10.26 18.85
C ASN A 52 -2.96 -8.75 18.73
N ARG A 53 -2.21 -8.04 17.88
CA ARG A 53 -2.41 -6.62 17.63
C ARG A 53 -3.76 -6.41 16.92
N GLN A 54 -4.68 -5.67 17.55
CA GLN A 54 -5.97 -5.29 16.97
C GLN A 54 -6.08 -3.77 16.89
N PRO A 55 -6.15 -3.17 15.68
CA PRO A 55 -5.97 -3.82 14.36
C PRO A 55 -4.51 -4.23 14.10
N PRO A 56 -4.24 -5.22 13.21
CA PRO A 56 -2.87 -5.66 12.91
C PRO A 56 -1.96 -4.55 12.36
N ILE A 57 -2.55 -3.62 11.60
CA ILE A 57 -1.89 -2.48 10.97
C ILE A 57 -2.70 -1.22 11.31
N ASP A 58 -2.00 -0.15 11.67
CA ASP A 58 -2.57 1.17 11.97
C ASP A 58 -2.18 2.18 10.86
N GLU A 59 -2.95 3.26 10.70
CA GLU A 59 -2.69 4.38 9.79
C GLU A 59 -1.30 4.99 10.02
N HIS A 60 -0.85 5.01 11.27
CA HIS A 60 0.48 5.50 11.65
C HIS A 60 1.61 4.61 11.17
N ASP A 61 1.35 3.33 10.87
CA ASP A 61 2.37 2.41 10.36
C ASP A 61 2.80 2.77 8.93
N PHE A 62 2.01 3.56 8.20
CA PHE A 62 2.36 4.03 6.86
C PHE A 62 3.30 5.23 6.90
N PHE A 63 4.14 5.36 5.88
CA PHE A 63 5.11 6.45 5.81
C PHE A 63 4.44 7.82 5.89
N ARG A 64 4.74 8.58 6.95
CA ARG A 64 4.10 9.88 7.25
C ARG A 64 2.56 9.82 7.23
N GLY A 65 1.97 8.69 7.61
CA GLY A 65 0.51 8.49 7.55
C GLY A 65 -0.06 8.51 6.13
N THR A 66 0.77 8.33 5.11
CA THR A 66 0.30 8.27 3.71
C THR A 66 -0.16 6.84 3.39
N TYR A 67 -1.41 6.54 3.70
CA TYR A 67 -2.03 5.22 3.47
C TYR A 67 -3.10 5.23 2.36
N LEU A 68 -3.61 6.40 1.99
CA LEU A 68 -4.52 6.56 0.86
C LEU A 68 -3.74 6.64 -0.45
N LEU A 69 -4.16 5.87 -1.45
CA LEU A 69 -3.72 6.08 -2.82
C LEU A 69 -4.26 7.44 -3.29
N ALA A 70 -3.44 8.19 -4.03
CA ALA A 70 -3.98 9.33 -4.76
C ALA A 70 -5.16 8.82 -5.62
N PRO A 71 -6.32 9.52 -5.63
CA PRO A 71 -7.40 9.14 -6.51
C PRO A 71 -6.82 9.05 -7.91
N ALA A 72 -7.06 7.91 -8.59
CA ALA A 72 -6.74 7.79 -10.00
C ALA A 72 -7.35 9.03 -10.67
N ALA A 73 -6.53 9.78 -11.41
CA ALA A 73 -7.03 10.89 -12.23
C ALA A 73 -8.28 10.37 -12.96
N PRO A 74 -9.38 11.15 -12.99
CA PRO A 74 -10.59 10.69 -13.66
C PRO A 74 -10.16 10.25 -15.06
N ALA A 75 -10.36 8.97 -15.37
CA ALA A 75 -10.18 8.47 -16.72
C ALA A 75 -10.96 9.44 -17.59
N ALA A 76 -10.25 10.14 -18.49
CA ALA A 76 -10.84 11.15 -19.33
C ALA A 76 -12.10 10.54 -19.96
N GLU A 77 -13.26 11.00 -19.53
CA GLU A 77 -14.53 10.64 -20.14
C GLU A 77 -14.41 11.12 -21.58
N ALA A 78 -14.23 10.16 -22.48
CA ALA A 78 -14.22 10.39 -23.90
C ALA A 78 -15.54 11.09 -24.22
N ALA A 79 -15.43 12.33 -24.68
CA ALA A 79 -16.53 13.08 -25.25
C ALA A 79 -17.24 12.20 -26.29
N SER A 80 -18.48 11.84 -26.00
CA SER A 80 -19.46 11.47 -27.03
C SER A 80 -20.45 12.63 -27.13
N ASP A 81 -20.01 13.64 -27.87
CA ASP A 81 -20.91 14.56 -28.55
C ASP A 81 -21.47 13.84 -29.78
N GLY A 82 -22.80 13.91 -29.96
CA GLY A 82 -23.44 13.69 -31.25
C GLY A 82 -24.37 12.48 -31.35
N GLY A 83 -25.68 12.78 -31.47
CA GLY A 83 -26.51 12.12 -32.48
C GLY A 83 -27.79 11.46 -31.99
N ASP A 84 -28.85 12.25 -31.81
CA ASP A 84 -30.22 11.76 -31.91
C ASP A 84 -30.42 11.12 -33.30
N GLY A 85 -30.74 9.83 -33.34
CA GLY A 85 -30.93 9.06 -34.56
C GLY A 85 -31.68 7.77 -34.28
N GLU A 86 -33.00 7.87 -34.42
CA GLU A 86 -34.02 6.81 -34.42
C GLU A 86 -33.50 5.45 -34.97
N LEU A 87 -33.61 4.40 -34.16
CA LEU A 87 -33.37 3.00 -34.57
C LEU A 87 -34.59 2.47 -35.35
N PRO A 88 -34.45 2.02 -36.61
CA PRO A 88 -35.55 1.31 -37.28
C PRO A 88 -35.74 -0.09 -36.69
N ALA A 89 -37.01 -0.51 -36.62
CA ALA A 89 -37.48 -1.79 -36.06
C ALA A 89 -36.90 -3.03 -36.80
N PRO A 90 -36.79 -4.19 -36.11
CA PRO A 90 -36.15 -5.38 -36.69
C PRO A 90 -37.05 -6.08 -37.72
N GLU A 91 -36.51 -6.28 -38.93
CA GLU A 91 -37.12 -7.13 -39.94
C GLU A 91 -36.93 -8.60 -39.55
N THR A 92 -38.05 -9.28 -39.30
CA THR A 92 -38.11 -10.72 -39.02
C THR A 92 -37.95 -11.53 -40.30
N ASP A 93 -36.83 -12.22 -40.44
CA ASP A 93 -36.67 -13.33 -41.38
C ASP A 93 -37.62 -14.47 -41.01
N VAL A 94 -38.69 -14.64 -41.79
CA VAL A 94 -39.56 -15.81 -41.78
C VAL A 94 -39.57 -16.37 -43.21
N GLU A 95 -38.74 -17.39 -43.44
CA GLU A 95 -38.84 -18.29 -44.58
C GLU A 95 -39.64 -19.53 -44.15
N PRO A 96 -40.73 -19.87 -44.85
CA PRO A 96 -40.78 -21.21 -45.48
C PRO A 96 -41.76 -21.29 -46.69
N PRO A 97 -42.04 -22.50 -47.21
CA PRO A 97 -41.16 -23.50 -47.83
C PRO A 97 -41.14 -23.43 -49.37
#